data_AF-A0A420TJ48-F1
#
_entry.id   AF-A0A420TJ48-F1
#
_cell.length_a   1.000
_cell.length_b   1.000
_cell.length_c   1.000
_cell.angle_alpha   90.00
_cell.angle_beta   90.00
_cell.angle_gamma   90.00
#
_symmetry.space_group_name_H-M   'P 1'
#
loop_
_entity.id
_entity.type
_entity.pdbx_description
1 polymer ?
#
loop_
_entity_poly.entity_id
_entity_poly.type
_entity_poly.pdbx_seq_one_letter_code
_entity_poly.pdbx_strand_id
1 'polypeptide(L)'
;MALSSHGLETRAMSDPSGLPLSLASMRTKLLQFSRGRGILGENGLDSIQDETAARALHPDMVAIYEDKNFCCSRRREELGITPSPDDVVYILESAGDCLCKGRSEVAWNHEVHFPLLCLALRNRSKGALQRLINVTSCSSASVIPDYRIRFAPDQKIDFCVYLDPHHDPNEKNISSTVDTVRARLPGLSINPTNDLSLLSKPIAIPIETKRPSEGLDTANLQVATFLTAHLTLLQRLVDAGASAPVDDGEKTPSVDDLGFLPGLIVQGNTWNFIAASRQDPRTVGLPRAIVAAVLIDLGDMVRGLTRFDGRHIRHLPNRRVVTITAPMD
;
A
#
# COMPACT_ATOMS: atom_id res chain seq x y z
N MET A 1 -3.77 -27.53 10.94
CA MET A 1 -3.59 -26.29 10.06
C MET A 1 -4.56 -26.35 8.87
N ALA A 2 -5.84 -26.03 9.10
CA ALA A 2 -7.03 -26.18 8.23
C ALA A 2 -6.93 -25.21 7.04
N LEU A 3 -6.35 -25.67 5.91
CA LEU A 3 -6.36 -25.17 4.52
C LEU A 3 -7.72 -24.54 4.16
N SER A 4 -7.83 -23.12 3.97
CA SER A 4 -9.05 -22.45 3.45
C SER A 4 -9.32 -22.86 2.00
N SER A 5 -10.47 -23.40 1.65
CA SER A 5 -11.06 -23.77 0.34
C SER A 5 -10.60 -22.82 -0.77
N HIS A 6 -9.67 -21.79 -0.45
CA HIS A 6 -9.30 -20.83 -1.52
C HIS A 6 -7.79 -20.81 -1.72
N GLY A 7 -7.10 -21.86 -1.11
CA GLY A 7 -5.64 -21.91 -1.37
C GLY A 7 -4.88 -20.81 -0.64
N LEU A 8 -5.52 -20.15 0.46
CA LEU A 8 -4.88 -19.03 1.18
C LEU A 8 -4.71 -19.41 2.66
N GLU A 9 -3.44 -19.26 3.06
CA GLU A 9 -3.23 -19.41 4.52
C GLU A 9 -3.07 -18.03 5.18
N THR A 10 -3.96 -17.82 6.22
CA THR A 10 -3.86 -16.52 6.93
C THR A 10 -3.15 -16.72 8.28
N ARG A 11 -2.19 -15.84 8.45
CA ARG A 11 -1.49 -15.91 9.76
C ARG A 11 -1.40 -14.51 10.37
N ALA A 12 -1.52 -14.60 11.73
CA ALA A 12 -1.36 -13.29 12.41
C ALA A 12 0.10 -12.83 12.38
N MET A 13 0.28 -11.47 12.22
CA MET A 13 1.66 -10.91 12.13
C MET A 13 2.24 -10.72 13.54
N SER A 14 1.43 -11.10 14.57
CA SER A 14 1.89 -10.91 15.97
C SER A 14 3.10 -11.80 16.29
N ASP A 15 3.28 -12.91 15.53
CA ASP A 15 4.45 -13.77 15.75
C ASP A 15 5.47 -13.58 14.60
N PRO A 16 6.56 -12.96 14.98
CA PRO A 16 7.52 -12.61 13.91
C PRO A 16 8.26 -13.85 13.40
N SER A 17 8.02 -15.00 14.11
CA SER A 17 8.75 -16.21 13.67
C SER A 17 8.29 -16.68 12.28
N GLY A 18 9.22 -16.58 11.26
CA GLY A 18 8.85 -17.16 9.95
C GLY A 18 8.48 -16.07 8.93
N LEU A 19 8.53 -14.67 9.44
CA LEU A 19 8.25 -13.60 8.48
C LEU A 19 9.51 -13.28 7.68
N PRO A 20 9.26 -12.98 6.37
CA PRO A 20 10.43 -12.44 5.66
C PRO A 20 11.03 -11.22 6.37
N LEU A 21 12.40 -11.14 6.24
CA LEU A 21 13.11 -10.07 7.00
C LEU A 21 12.50 -8.70 6.73
N SER A 22 12.18 -8.47 5.48
CA SER A 22 11.63 -7.13 5.16
C SER A 22 10.27 -6.92 5.82
N LEU A 23 9.47 -7.95 5.89
CA LEU A 23 8.14 -7.82 6.54
C LEU A 23 8.30 -7.68 8.06
N ALA A 24 9.30 -8.37 8.62
CA ALA A 24 9.53 -8.21 10.08
C ALA A 24 9.95 -6.76 10.40
N SER A 25 10.81 -6.22 9.54
CA SER A 25 11.22 -4.82 9.76
C SER A 25 10.01 -3.88 9.64
N MET A 26 9.19 -4.15 8.61
CA MET A 26 7.97 -3.33 8.47
C MET A 26 7.07 -3.45 9.70
N ARG A 27 6.92 -4.55 10.18
CA ARG A 27 6.08 -4.74 11.38
C ARG A 27 6.62 -3.88 12.54
N THR A 28 7.90 -3.97 12.81
CA THR A 28 8.46 -3.17 13.91
C THR A 28 8.16 -1.68 13.70
N LYS A 29 8.25 -1.28 12.47
CA LYS A 29 7.97 0.15 12.22
C LYS A 29 6.48 0.47 12.47
N LEU A 30 5.65 -0.41 11.99
CA LEU A 30 4.20 -0.17 12.19
C LEU A 30 3.85 -0.14 13.68
N LEU A 31 4.56 -0.93 14.52
CA LEU A 31 4.28 -0.92 15.98
C LEU A 31 4.72 0.42 16.59
N GLN A 32 5.84 0.83 16.09
CA GLN A 32 6.28 2.13 16.62
C GLN A 32 5.30 3.25 16.24
N PHE A 33 4.78 3.16 15.09
CA PHE A 33 3.81 4.20 14.68
C PHE A 33 2.52 4.11 15.50
N SER A 34 2.14 2.96 15.67
CA SER A 34 0.88 2.81 16.42
C SER A 34 1.01 3.38 17.84
N ARG A 35 2.26 3.49 18.26
CA ARG A 35 2.46 4.06 19.61
C ARG A 35 2.69 5.57 19.52
N GLY A 36 2.78 6.01 18.27
CA GLY A 36 2.85 7.48 18.14
C GLY A 36 4.31 7.95 17.96
N ARG A 37 5.22 7.03 17.76
CA ARG A 37 6.64 7.43 17.65
C ARG A 37 6.95 7.79 16.18
N GLY A 38 7.50 9.00 16.02
CA GLY A 38 8.03 9.42 14.72
C GLY A 38 6.92 9.64 13.68
N ILE A 39 5.73 10.02 14.06
CA ILE A 39 4.59 10.08 13.10
C ILE A 39 4.49 11.49 12.53
N LEU A 40 5.39 12.42 13.04
CA LEU A 40 5.37 13.79 12.47
C LEU A 40 6.79 14.16 12.03
N GLY A 41 6.80 15.00 10.94
CA GLY A 41 8.11 15.57 10.56
C GLY A 41 8.65 16.50 11.64
N GLU A 42 9.93 16.76 11.60
CA GLU A 42 10.58 17.58 12.66
C GLU A 42 9.92 18.94 12.78
N ASN A 43 9.35 19.25 11.66
CA ASN A 43 8.72 20.58 11.72
C ASN A 43 7.19 20.47 11.74
N GLY A 44 6.72 19.36 12.06
CA GLY A 44 5.28 19.05 11.91
C GLY A 44 4.45 19.86 12.90
N LEU A 45 5.10 20.46 13.90
CA LEU A 45 4.28 21.20 14.88
C LEU A 45 4.66 22.68 14.88
N ASP A 46 5.37 23.08 13.86
CA ASP A 46 5.88 24.47 13.87
C ASP A 46 4.71 25.45 13.83
N SER A 47 3.57 24.96 13.27
CA SER A 47 2.40 25.86 13.21
C SER A 47 1.73 26.03 14.58
N ILE A 48 2.16 25.20 15.55
CA ILE A 48 1.58 25.32 16.91
C ILE A 48 2.58 26.09 17.80
N GLN A 49 2.09 27.28 18.28
CA GLN A 49 3.05 28.23 18.92
C GLN A 49 3.31 27.83 20.38
N ASP A 50 2.23 27.40 21.00
CA ASP A 50 2.40 27.01 22.42
C ASP A 50 1.28 26.03 22.80
N GLU A 51 1.44 25.52 24.07
CA GLU A 51 0.49 24.50 24.56
C GLU A 51 -0.96 25.00 24.48
N THR A 52 -1.19 26.35 24.80
CA THR A 52 -2.56 26.91 24.72
C THR A 52 -3.12 26.76 23.31
N ALA A 53 -2.27 27.06 22.34
CA ALA A 53 -2.71 26.91 20.94
C ALA A 53 -3.01 25.44 20.62
N ALA A 54 -2.24 24.56 21.10
CA ALA A 54 -2.49 23.12 20.86
C ALA A 54 -3.81 22.67 21.53
N ARG A 55 -4.04 23.15 22.70
CA ARG A 55 -5.28 22.76 23.41
C ARG A 55 -6.50 23.30 22.69
N ALA A 56 -6.27 24.51 22.17
CA ALA A 56 -7.42 25.10 21.47
C ALA A 56 -7.81 24.26 20.25
N LEU A 57 -6.84 23.48 19.72
CA LEU A 57 -7.17 22.64 18.55
C LEU A 57 -7.86 21.34 18.99
N HIS A 58 -7.30 20.63 19.90
CA HIS A 58 -7.81 19.35 20.44
C HIS A 58 -6.98 18.94 21.64
N PRO A 59 -7.69 18.31 22.66
CA PRO A 59 -6.97 17.93 23.90
C PRO A 59 -5.82 16.96 23.61
N ASP A 60 -5.92 16.12 22.65
CA ASP A 60 -4.87 15.13 22.36
C ASP A 60 -3.66 15.80 21.69
N MET A 61 -3.84 16.98 21.14
CA MET A 61 -2.71 17.71 20.52
C MET A 61 -1.74 18.23 21.58
N VAL A 62 -2.24 18.39 22.80
CA VAL A 62 -1.34 18.84 23.88
C VAL A 62 -0.32 17.74 24.21
N ALA A 63 -0.82 16.51 24.21
CA ALA A 63 0.10 15.39 24.51
C ALA A 63 1.17 15.24 23.42
N ILE A 64 0.77 15.47 22.20
CA ILE A 64 1.74 15.33 21.08
C ILE A 64 2.75 16.49 21.14
N TYR A 65 2.16 17.66 21.45
CA TYR A 65 3.06 18.83 21.54
C TYR A 65 4.07 18.66 22.68
N GLU A 66 3.75 18.04 23.80
CA GLU A 66 4.65 17.90 24.96
C GLU A 66 5.70 16.81 24.72
N ASP A 67 5.31 15.89 23.82
CA ASP A 67 6.28 14.80 23.59
C ASP A 67 6.82 14.89 22.15
N LYS A 68 7.35 16.02 21.81
CA LYS A 68 7.76 16.27 20.40
C LYS A 68 8.89 15.32 19.98
N ASN A 69 9.78 15.14 20.96
CA ASN A 69 10.94 14.28 20.59
C ASN A 69 10.49 12.85 20.28
N PHE A 70 9.42 12.48 20.97
CA PHE A 70 8.90 11.12 20.77
C PHE A 70 8.09 11.03 19.47
N CYS A 71 7.42 12.09 19.08
CA CYS A 71 6.41 11.99 18.01
C CYS A 71 7.02 12.48 16.69
N CYS A 72 8.23 13.18 16.78
CA CYS A 72 8.74 13.79 15.53
C CYS A 72 10.05 13.09 15.13
N SER A 73 10.14 13.00 13.79
CA SER A 73 11.37 12.34 13.30
C SER A 73 11.72 12.93 11.92
N ARG A 74 13.11 13.03 11.70
CA ARG A 74 13.59 13.52 10.38
C ARG A 74 13.19 12.54 9.27
N ARG A 75 13.24 11.35 9.67
CA ARG A 75 12.86 10.33 8.68
C ARG A 75 11.44 10.55 8.15
N ARG A 76 10.49 10.94 9.03
CA ARG A 76 9.10 11.19 8.56
C ARG A 76 9.07 12.38 7.59
N GLU A 77 9.87 13.34 7.80
CA GLU A 77 9.91 14.53 6.93
C GLU A 77 10.30 14.16 5.49
N GLU A 78 11.12 13.12 5.41
CA GLU A 78 11.55 12.71 4.05
C GLU A 78 10.40 12.04 3.28
N LEU A 79 9.32 11.79 4.06
CA LEU A 79 8.24 11.04 3.41
C LEU A 79 7.17 11.98 2.86
N GLY A 80 7.35 13.20 3.13
CA GLY A 80 6.36 14.17 2.59
C GLY A 80 5.85 15.09 3.69
N ILE A 81 4.94 15.90 3.23
CA ILE A 81 4.48 16.97 4.15
C ILE A 81 3.51 16.36 5.17
N THR A 82 3.74 16.79 6.35
CA THR A 82 2.79 16.42 7.42
C THR A 82 1.53 17.28 7.33
N PRO A 83 0.39 16.56 7.32
CA PRO A 83 -0.83 17.38 7.27
C PRO A 83 -0.89 18.37 8.44
N SER A 84 -1.57 19.49 8.14
CA SER A 84 -1.70 20.48 9.22
C SER A 84 -2.64 19.98 10.33
N PRO A 85 -2.45 20.45 11.50
CA PRO A 85 -3.33 20.06 12.61
C PRO A 85 -4.81 20.38 12.31
N ASP A 86 -5.02 21.46 11.67
CA ASP A 86 -6.43 21.78 11.32
C ASP A 86 -7.02 20.72 10.39
N ASP A 87 -6.28 20.35 9.40
CA ASP A 87 -6.77 19.28 8.51
C ASP A 87 -7.03 17.99 9.27
N VAL A 88 -6.13 17.67 10.20
CA VAL A 88 -6.29 16.40 10.95
C VAL A 88 -7.54 16.50 11.83
N VAL A 89 -7.76 17.67 12.42
CA VAL A 89 -8.94 17.82 13.30
C VAL A 89 -10.21 17.75 12.44
N TYR A 90 -10.14 18.39 11.30
CA TYR A 90 -11.29 18.28 10.40
C TYR A 90 -11.64 16.81 10.11
N ILE A 91 -10.68 15.99 9.75
CA ILE A 91 -10.95 14.56 9.46
C ILE A 91 -11.49 13.86 10.71
N LEU A 92 -10.88 14.24 11.85
CA LEU A 92 -11.36 13.61 13.12
C LEU A 92 -12.82 13.96 13.37
N GLU A 93 -13.23 15.21 13.20
CA GLU A 93 -14.63 15.59 13.44
C GLU A 93 -15.56 14.90 12.43
N SER A 94 -15.08 14.83 11.19
CA SER A 94 -15.88 14.09 10.19
C SER A 94 -16.07 12.63 10.59
N ALA A 95 -15.00 12.07 11.06
CA ALA A 95 -15.12 10.66 11.48
C ALA A 95 -16.10 10.53 12.66
N GLY A 96 -16.00 11.50 13.66
CA GLY A 96 -16.95 11.48 14.79
C GLY A 96 -18.40 11.59 14.33
N ASP A 97 -18.62 12.45 13.35
CA ASP A 97 -19.99 12.61 12.84
C ASP A 97 -20.48 11.31 12.17
N CYS A 98 -19.64 10.73 11.29
CA CYS A 98 -20.02 9.48 10.64
C CYS A 98 -20.37 8.39 11.66
N LEU A 99 -19.53 8.38 12.66
CA LEU A 99 -19.75 7.32 13.66
C LEU A 99 -21.06 7.57 14.42
N CYS A 100 -21.28 8.82 14.87
CA CYS A 100 -22.46 9.15 15.70
C CYS A 100 -23.75 8.95 14.91
N LYS A 101 -23.68 9.14 13.63
CA LYS A 101 -24.93 9.08 12.85
C LYS A 101 -25.06 7.72 12.17
N GLY A 102 -24.11 6.86 12.45
CA GLY A 102 -24.19 5.53 11.81
C GLY A 102 -24.21 5.63 10.28
N ARG A 103 -23.31 6.44 9.68
CA ARG A 103 -23.38 6.68 8.22
C ARG A 103 -22.87 5.45 7.46
N SER A 104 -23.26 5.41 6.20
CA SER A 104 -22.93 4.25 5.34
C SER A 104 -21.42 4.21 5.02
N GLU A 105 -20.97 2.99 4.48
CA GLU A 105 -19.55 2.83 4.07
C GLU A 105 -19.17 3.86 3.00
N VAL A 106 -20.08 4.10 2.12
CA VAL A 106 -19.80 5.08 1.04
C VAL A 106 -19.61 6.48 1.65
N ALA A 107 -20.47 6.81 2.59
CA ALA A 107 -20.32 8.12 3.25
C ALA A 107 -18.95 8.22 3.96
N TRP A 108 -18.54 7.11 4.61
CA TRP A 108 -17.20 7.15 5.25
C TRP A 108 -16.10 7.34 4.18
N ASN A 109 -16.27 6.60 3.08
CA ASN A 109 -15.24 6.73 2.03
C ASN A 109 -15.13 8.17 1.53
N HIS A 110 -16.26 8.84 1.49
CA HIS A 110 -16.24 10.21 0.90
C HIS A 110 -15.84 11.24 1.95
N GLU A 111 -16.22 10.98 3.17
CA GLU A 111 -16.08 12.09 4.14
C GLU A 111 -14.79 11.93 4.95
N VAL A 112 -14.26 10.67 4.91
CA VAL A 112 -13.13 10.48 5.85
C VAL A 112 -11.97 9.83 5.09
N HIS A 113 -12.18 8.66 4.54
CA HIS A 113 -11.05 7.84 4.06
C HIS A 113 -10.40 8.49 2.84
N PHE A 114 -11.19 8.90 1.82
CA PHE A 114 -10.52 9.43 0.62
C PHE A 114 -9.84 10.77 0.92
N PRO A 115 -10.56 11.66 1.65
CA PRO A 115 -9.86 12.91 1.98
C PRO A 115 -8.58 12.65 2.79
N LEU A 116 -8.67 11.68 3.74
CA LEU A 116 -7.43 11.39 4.50
C LEU A 116 -6.33 10.86 3.57
N LEU A 117 -6.67 10.03 2.67
CA LEU A 117 -5.65 9.51 1.74
C LEU A 117 -5.09 10.66 0.88
N CYS A 118 -5.92 11.58 0.49
CA CYS A 118 -5.42 12.72 -0.29
C CYS A 118 -4.45 13.58 0.55
N LEU A 119 -4.86 13.71 1.87
CA LEU A 119 -3.96 14.51 2.71
C LEU A 119 -2.60 13.82 2.86
N ALA A 120 -2.73 12.51 2.80
CA ALA A 120 -1.47 11.78 3.04
C ALA A 120 -0.62 11.74 1.77
N LEU A 121 -1.29 11.76 0.62
CA LEU A 121 -0.47 11.40 -0.56
C LEU A 121 -0.47 12.56 -1.56
N ARG A 122 -1.44 13.55 -1.32
CA ARG A 122 -1.52 14.66 -2.29
C ARG A 122 -1.30 15.98 -1.55
N ASN A 123 -0.30 16.67 -2.05
CA ASN A 123 -0.23 18.03 -1.51
C ASN A 123 -1.19 18.98 -2.24
N ARG A 124 -2.11 19.66 -1.51
CA ARG A 124 -3.10 20.54 -2.18
C ARG A 124 -2.41 21.73 -2.85
N SER A 125 -1.31 21.42 -3.55
CA SER A 125 -0.68 22.48 -4.33
C SER A 125 -0.88 22.23 -5.83
N LYS A 126 -0.73 23.35 -6.57
CA LYS A 126 -0.83 23.19 -8.04
C LYS A 126 0.06 22.04 -8.53
N GLY A 127 -0.63 21.07 -9.32
CA GLY A 127 0.16 19.95 -9.91
C GLY A 127 0.15 18.71 -8.99
N ALA A 128 -0.74 18.78 -8.04
CA ALA A 128 -0.73 17.74 -7.01
C ALA A 128 -1.02 16.36 -7.62
N LEU A 129 -1.54 16.45 -8.84
CA LEU A 129 -1.89 15.14 -9.43
C LEU A 129 -0.78 14.67 -10.37
N GLN A 130 0.17 15.53 -10.70
CA GLN A 130 1.31 15.11 -11.57
C GLN A 130 2.49 14.60 -10.72
N ARG A 131 2.33 13.42 -10.21
CA ARG A 131 3.39 12.83 -9.35
C ARG A 131 3.36 11.31 -9.52
N LEU A 132 4.42 10.79 -8.96
CA LEU A 132 4.60 9.34 -9.16
C LEU A 132 3.61 8.54 -8.30
N ILE A 133 3.33 9.04 -7.12
CA ILE A 133 2.45 8.28 -6.22
C ILE A 133 1.11 9.02 -6.09
N ASN A 134 0.05 8.20 -6.36
CA ASN A 134 -1.30 8.79 -6.22
C ASN A 134 -2.29 7.74 -5.71
N VAL A 135 -3.50 8.39 -5.39
CA VAL A 135 -4.57 7.48 -4.91
C VAL A 135 -5.84 7.72 -5.74
N THR A 136 -6.57 6.61 -5.95
CA THR A 136 -7.85 6.78 -6.67
C THR A 136 -8.85 5.72 -6.17
N SER A 137 -10.12 6.09 -6.47
CA SER A 137 -11.16 5.07 -6.19
C SER A 137 -11.18 4.01 -7.30
N CYS A 138 -11.40 2.73 -6.84
CA CYS A 138 -11.45 1.64 -7.84
C CYS A 138 -12.51 0.62 -7.43
N SER A 139 -13.67 1.14 -7.09
CA SER A 139 -14.70 0.25 -6.47
C SER A 139 -15.44 -0.52 -7.56
N SER A 140 -15.12 -0.23 -8.80
CA SER A 140 -15.90 -0.94 -9.84
C SER A 140 -15.01 -1.92 -10.60
N ALA A 141 -13.73 -1.97 -10.17
CA ALA A 141 -12.84 -2.77 -11.03
C ALA A 141 -12.71 -4.20 -10.48
N SER A 142 -13.03 -5.15 -11.37
CA SER A 142 -12.92 -6.57 -10.96
C SER A 142 -11.58 -7.16 -11.44
N VAL A 143 -11.26 -8.20 -10.74
CA VAL A 143 -10.01 -8.89 -11.13
C VAL A 143 -10.22 -9.58 -12.49
N ILE A 144 -9.28 -9.42 -13.38
CA ILE A 144 -9.29 -10.11 -14.69
C ILE A 144 -9.31 -11.63 -14.48
N PRO A 145 -10.20 -12.32 -15.11
CA PRO A 145 -10.45 -13.77 -14.88
C PRO A 145 -9.17 -14.59 -15.05
N ASP A 146 -8.22 -14.09 -15.87
CA ASP A 146 -6.97 -14.86 -16.12
C ASP A 146 -6.11 -14.93 -14.85
N TYR A 147 -6.39 -13.99 -14.00
CA TYR A 147 -5.52 -13.97 -12.80
C TYR A 147 -6.28 -14.46 -11.57
N ARG A 148 -7.46 -14.94 -11.79
CA ARG A 148 -8.30 -15.33 -10.64
C ARG A 148 -8.06 -16.80 -10.30
N ILE A 149 -8.13 -17.03 -8.98
CA ILE A 149 -8.16 -18.46 -8.58
C ILE A 149 -9.52 -19.07 -8.96
N ARG A 150 -9.41 -20.25 -9.62
CA ARG A 150 -10.64 -20.93 -10.10
C ARG A 150 -11.67 -21.05 -9.00
N PHE A 151 -12.90 -20.35 -9.22
CA PHE A 151 -14.11 -20.48 -8.38
C PHE A 151 -14.08 -19.45 -7.24
N ALA A 152 -12.96 -18.62 -7.23
CA ALA A 152 -13.00 -17.53 -6.22
C ALA A 152 -13.94 -16.41 -6.68
N PRO A 153 -14.69 -15.88 -5.67
CA PRO A 153 -15.62 -14.79 -6.02
C PRO A 153 -14.87 -13.57 -6.59
N ASP A 154 -15.72 -12.93 -7.51
CA ASP A 154 -15.19 -11.64 -8.02
C ASP A 154 -15.09 -10.60 -6.89
N GLN A 155 -13.75 -10.32 -6.66
CA GLN A 155 -13.63 -9.35 -5.54
C GLN A 155 -13.13 -8.00 -6.08
N LYS A 156 -13.64 -6.96 -5.37
CA LYS A 156 -13.26 -5.58 -5.75
C LYS A 156 -12.65 -4.86 -4.54
N ILE A 157 -11.75 -3.97 -4.98
CA ILE A 157 -11.22 -3.13 -3.87
C ILE A 157 -11.79 -1.72 -4.02
N ASP A 158 -11.86 -0.97 -2.82
CA ASP A 158 -12.52 0.35 -2.85
C ASP A 158 -11.56 1.43 -3.35
N PHE A 159 -10.27 1.38 -2.92
CA PHE A 159 -9.25 2.37 -3.33
C PHE A 159 -7.95 1.66 -3.66
N CYS A 160 -7.11 2.50 -4.23
CA CYS A 160 -5.74 1.97 -4.38
C CYS A 160 -4.75 3.12 -4.48
N VAL A 161 -3.58 2.75 -3.98
CA VAL A 161 -2.43 3.63 -4.28
C VAL A 161 -1.72 3.11 -5.53
N TYR A 162 -1.55 4.11 -6.46
CA TYR A 162 -0.91 3.63 -7.70
C TYR A 162 0.29 4.51 -8.04
N LEU A 163 1.06 3.92 -8.98
CA LEU A 163 2.23 4.67 -9.45
C LEU A 163 2.00 5.14 -10.89
N ASP A 164 2.38 6.49 -11.01
CA ASP A 164 2.22 7.04 -12.38
C ASP A 164 3.60 7.15 -13.04
N PRO A 165 3.76 6.21 -13.96
CA PRO A 165 5.09 6.13 -14.56
C PRO A 165 5.45 7.41 -15.33
N HIS A 166 4.54 8.22 -15.73
CA HIS A 166 4.85 9.47 -16.47
C HIS A 166 5.52 10.50 -15.56
N HIS A 167 5.37 10.22 -14.33
CA HIS A 167 5.89 11.28 -13.44
C HIS A 167 6.99 10.70 -12.55
N ASP A 168 7.65 9.70 -13.09
CA ASP A 168 8.80 9.16 -12.33
C ASP A 168 10.01 10.09 -12.51
N PRO A 169 10.62 10.55 -11.37
CA PRO A 169 11.71 11.54 -11.48
C PRO A 169 13.03 10.86 -11.87
N ASN A 170 12.95 9.57 -11.77
CA ASN A 170 14.28 8.91 -11.94
C ASN A 170 14.33 8.17 -13.27
N GLU A 171 13.16 8.06 -13.91
CA GLU A 171 13.18 7.20 -15.11
C GLU A 171 12.16 7.74 -16.13
N LYS A 172 12.69 8.28 -17.20
CA LYS A 172 11.81 8.98 -18.17
C LYS A 172 11.18 7.99 -19.15
N ASN A 173 11.82 6.73 -19.20
CA ASN A 173 11.29 5.81 -20.24
C ASN A 173 10.37 4.76 -19.61
N ILE A 174 10.12 4.87 -18.38
CA ILE A 174 9.38 3.79 -17.70
C ILE A 174 7.93 3.76 -18.23
N SER A 175 7.45 4.85 -18.56
CA SER A 175 6.05 4.86 -19.06
C SER A 175 5.94 4.08 -20.37
N SER A 176 6.92 4.27 -21.25
CA SER A 176 6.89 3.51 -22.52
C SER A 176 7.08 2.00 -22.27
N THR A 177 7.90 1.74 -21.35
CA THR A 177 8.09 0.32 -21.00
C THR A 177 6.80 -0.31 -20.49
N VAL A 178 6.14 0.39 -19.66
CA VAL A 178 4.87 -0.14 -19.11
C VAL A 178 3.88 -0.36 -20.27
N ASP A 179 3.88 0.54 -21.22
CA ASP A 179 2.93 0.38 -22.36
C ASP A 179 3.29 -0.86 -23.19
N THR A 180 4.53 -1.04 -23.37
CA THR A 180 4.95 -2.21 -24.16
C THR A 180 4.59 -3.52 -23.45
N VAL A 181 4.81 -3.51 -22.17
CA VAL A 181 4.57 -4.76 -21.42
C VAL A 181 3.07 -5.03 -21.32
N ARG A 182 2.36 -4.02 -21.02
CA ARG A 182 0.93 -4.30 -20.77
C ARG A 182 0.22 -4.72 -22.05
N ALA A 183 0.79 -4.38 -23.25
CA ALA A 183 0.16 -4.75 -24.53
C ALA A 183 0.14 -6.28 -24.70
N ARG A 184 0.90 -6.95 -23.89
CA ARG A 184 0.95 -8.43 -24.06
C ARG A 184 0.25 -9.13 -22.90
N LEU A 185 -0.36 -8.38 -22.01
CA LEU A 185 -0.99 -9.00 -20.84
C LEU A 185 -2.51 -8.97 -21.01
N PRO A 186 -3.15 -9.93 -20.31
CA PRO A 186 -4.62 -9.91 -20.36
C PRO A 186 -5.19 -8.53 -19.98
N GLY A 187 -6.16 -8.10 -20.87
CA GLY A 187 -6.88 -6.84 -20.53
C GLY A 187 -6.02 -5.60 -20.79
N LEU A 188 -4.88 -5.82 -21.43
CA LEU A 188 -3.95 -4.71 -21.74
C LEU A 188 -3.64 -3.90 -20.48
N SER A 189 -3.62 -4.72 -19.38
CA SER A 189 -3.43 -4.02 -18.09
C SER A 189 -2.14 -4.50 -17.42
N ILE A 190 -1.52 -3.41 -16.74
CA ILE A 190 -0.32 -3.78 -15.96
C ILE A 190 -0.73 -4.15 -14.53
N ASN A 191 -2.03 -4.29 -14.34
CA ASN A 191 -2.61 -4.63 -13.04
C ASN A 191 -3.52 -5.86 -13.18
N PRO A 192 -3.79 -6.54 -12.09
CA PRO A 192 -4.70 -7.69 -12.16
C PRO A 192 -6.17 -7.24 -12.38
N THR A 193 -6.39 -5.97 -12.66
CA THR A 193 -7.74 -5.44 -12.96
C THR A 193 -7.72 -4.73 -14.33
N ASN A 194 -8.98 -4.59 -14.89
CA ASN A 194 -9.03 -3.91 -16.21
C ASN A 194 -9.69 -2.53 -16.09
N ASP A 195 -9.44 -1.96 -14.93
CA ASP A 195 -9.91 -0.57 -14.77
C ASP A 195 -9.16 0.34 -15.77
N LEU A 196 -9.96 1.09 -16.53
CA LEU A 196 -9.39 1.82 -17.68
C LEU A 196 -8.43 2.93 -17.20
N SER A 197 -8.72 3.43 -16.02
CA SER A 197 -7.85 4.53 -15.53
C SER A 197 -6.53 4.00 -14.96
N LEU A 198 -6.45 2.65 -14.91
CA LEU A 198 -5.26 2.13 -14.21
C LEU A 198 -4.50 1.17 -15.12
N LEU A 199 -4.84 1.16 -16.36
CA LEU A 199 -4.25 0.13 -17.25
C LEU A 199 -2.73 0.30 -17.31
N SER A 200 -2.27 1.56 -17.19
CA SER A 200 -0.82 1.77 -17.33
C SER A 200 -0.24 2.30 -16.01
N LYS A 201 -1.08 2.29 -14.99
CA LYS A 201 -0.62 2.77 -13.67
C LYS A 201 -0.65 1.63 -12.65
N PRO A 202 0.55 1.08 -12.40
CA PRO A 202 0.61 -0.09 -11.48
C PRO A 202 0.06 0.26 -10.08
N ILE A 203 -0.66 -0.80 -9.61
CA ILE A 203 -1.24 -0.62 -8.26
C ILE A 203 -0.20 -1.11 -7.24
N ALA A 204 0.06 -0.12 -6.31
CA ALA A 204 1.05 -0.46 -5.26
C ALA A 204 0.36 -0.97 -3.99
N ILE A 205 -0.81 -0.33 -3.66
CA ILE A 205 -1.47 -0.77 -2.41
C ILE A 205 -2.98 -0.80 -2.65
N PRO A 206 -3.47 -2.01 -2.67
CA PRO A 206 -4.93 -2.07 -2.71
C PRO A 206 -5.56 -1.80 -1.33
N ILE A 207 -6.78 -1.11 -1.38
CA ILE A 207 -7.38 -0.72 -0.08
C ILE A 207 -8.85 -1.11 -0.09
N GLU A 208 -9.17 -1.81 1.02
CA GLU A 208 -10.59 -2.16 1.19
C GLU A 208 -11.13 -1.48 2.47
N THR A 209 -12.34 -0.97 2.28
CA THR A 209 -12.91 -0.26 3.46
C THR A 209 -14.16 -0.99 3.95
N LYS A 210 -14.37 -0.88 5.22
CA LYS A 210 -15.58 -1.43 5.85
C LYS A 210 -16.09 -0.46 6.92
N ARG A 211 -17.37 -0.68 7.19
CA ARG A 211 -17.90 0.11 8.34
C ARG A 211 -17.26 -0.37 9.65
N PRO A 212 -17.57 0.54 10.70
CA PRO A 212 -17.01 0.11 12.00
C PRO A 212 -17.69 -1.17 12.51
N SER A 213 -16.76 -2.17 12.98
CA SER A 213 -17.14 -3.41 13.71
C SER A 213 -17.81 -4.40 12.78
N GLU A 214 -17.63 -4.21 11.41
CA GLU A 214 -18.23 -5.20 10.49
C GLU A 214 -17.23 -5.55 9.38
N GLY A 215 -17.22 -6.85 9.02
CA GLY A 215 -16.80 -7.22 7.66
C GLY A 215 -15.28 -7.38 7.54
N LEU A 216 -14.64 -7.55 8.74
CA LEU A 216 -13.16 -7.64 8.65
C LEU A 216 -12.76 -8.94 7.95
N ASP A 217 -13.40 -10.00 8.31
CA ASP A 217 -13.03 -11.28 7.64
C ASP A 217 -13.27 -11.20 6.13
N THR A 218 -14.38 -10.59 5.83
CA THR A 218 -14.67 -10.46 4.39
C THR A 218 -13.66 -9.51 3.71
N ALA A 219 -13.36 -8.45 4.38
CA ALA A 219 -12.35 -7.52 3.81
C ALA A 219 -10.99 -8.21 3.66
N ASN A 220 -10.67 -9.00 4.68
CA ASN A 220 -9.40 -9.77 4.55
C ASN A 220 -9.41 -10.66 3.32
N LEU A 221 -10.47 -11.35 3.20
CA LEU A 221 -10.54 -12.26 2.06
C LEU A 221 -10.47 -11.48 0.73
N GLN A 222 -11.10 -10.34 0.71
CA GLN A 222 -11.12 -9.57 -0.55
C GLN A 222 -9.73 -9.06 -0.90
N VAL A 223 -9.09 -8.48 0.05
CA VAL A 223 -7.75 -7.93 -0.24
C VAL A 223 -6.77 -9.09 -0.50
N ALA A 224 -6.86 -10.17 0.23
CA ALA A 224 -5.98 -11.32 -0.01
C ALA A 224 -6.18 -11.89 -1.42
N THR A 225 -7.41 -11.97 -1.79
CA THR A 225 -7.67 -12.50 -3.14
C THR A 225 -7.06 -11.58 -4.20
N PHE A 226 -7.26 -10.32 -3.96
CA PHE A 226 -6.66 -9.38 -4.93
C PHE A 226 -5.13 -9.53 -4.94
N LEU A 227 -4.49 -9.59 -3.82
CA LEU A 227 -3.01 -9.70 -3.78
C LEU A 227 -2.54 -11.01 -4.40
N THR A 228 -3.30 -12.01 -4.21
CA THR A 228 -2.91 -13.28 -4.86
C THR A 228 -2.97 -13.14 -6.39
N ALA A 229 -4.04 -12.53 -6.85
CA ALA A 229 -4.09 -12.28 -8.31
C ALA A 229 -2.89 -11.42 -8.76
N HIS A 230 -2.59 -10.49 -7.87
CA HIS A 230 -1.43 -9.65 -8.19
C HIS A 230 -0.15 -10.48 -8.27
N LEU A 231 0.08 -11.37 -7.40
CA LEU A 231 1.27 -12.24 -7.46
C LEU A 231 1.26 -13.11 -8.73
N THR A 232 0.10 -13.60 -9.09
CA THR A 232 0.03 -14.39 -10.34
C THR A 232 0.45 -13.53 -11.53
N LEU A 233 -0.08 -12.31 -11.55
CA LEU A 233 0.33 -11.40 -12.63
C LEU A 233 1.85 -11.19 -12.63
N LEU A 234 2.42 -10.96 -11.44
CA LEU A 234 3.88 -10.71 -11.38
C LEU A 234 4.65 -11.95 -11.85
N GLN A 235 4.18 -13.10 -11.45
CA GLN A 235 4.84 -14.32 -11.94
C GLN A 235 4.79 -14.40 -13.47
N ARG A 236 3.75 -14.04 -14.05
CA ARG A 236 3.67 -14.06 -15.52
C ARG A 236 4.65 -13.06 -16.14
N LEU A 237 4.74 -11.96 -15.47
CA LEU A 237 5.69 -10.98 -16.00
C LEU A 237 7.12 -11.52 -15.94
N VAL A 238 7.43 -12.13 -14.84
CA VAL A 238 8.78 -12.73 -14.72
C VAL A 238 8.97 -13.81 -15.79
N ASP A 239 7.94 -14.64 -16.00
CA ASP A 239 8.06 -15.73 -16.99
C ASP A 239 8.21 -15.16 -18.41
N ALA A 240 7.48 -14.08 -18.67
CA ALA A 240 7.57 -13.48 -20.01
C ALA A 240 8.96 -12.89 -20.23
N GLY A 241 9.55 -12.38 -19.21
CA GLY A 241 10.90 -11.77 -19.28
C GLY A 241 12.02 -12.82 -19.30
N ALA A 242 11.84 -14.07 -18.74
CA ALA A 242 12.81 -15.18 -18.67
C ALA A 242 13.12 -15.74 -20.07
N SER A 243 12.44 -15.43 -21.14
CA SER A 243 12.70 -15.89 -22.52
C SER A 243 13.67 -14.93 -23.23
N ALA A 244 14.30 -13.94 -22.43
CA ALA A 244 15.24 -12.96 -23.02
C ALA A 244 16.68 -13.31 -22.59
N PRO A 245 17.76 -13.39 -23.51
CA PRO A 245 19.13 -13.81 -23.20
C PRO A 245 19.72 -13.01 -22.03
N VAL A 246 20.09 -13.71 -20.88
CA VAL A 246 20.64 -13.11 -19.65
C VAL A 246 22.13 -12.82 -19.88
N ASP A 247 22.60 -11.49 -19.89
CA ASP A 247 24.03 -11.11 -19.80
C ASP A 247 24.74 -11.85 -18.66
N ASP A 248 25.91 -12.47 -18.90
CA ASP A 248 26.79 -13.23 -17.98
C ASP A 248 26.98 -12.48 -16.65
N GLY A 249 26.05 -12.86 -15.54
CA GLY A 249 26.37 -12.41 -14.16
C GLY A 249 25.16 -11.75 -13.49
N GLU A 250 23.91 -11.60 -14.25
CA GLU A 250 22.72 -10.99 -13.63
C GLU A 250 21.68 -12.06 -13.29
N LYS A 251 21.39 -12.09 -11.93
CA LYS A 251 20.41 -13.07 -11.40
C LYS A 251 19.02 -12.84 -12.02
N THR A 252 18.42 -13.89 -12.58
CA THR A 252 17.02 -13.87 -13.07
C THR A 252 16.06 -13.47 -11.94
N PRO A 253 15.30 -12.37 -12.27
CA PRO A 253 14.33 -11.92 -11.26
C PRO A 253 13.30 -12.98 -10.93
N SER A 254 13.09 -13.09 -9.62
CA SER A 254 12.08 -14.06 -9.14
C SER A 254 11.08 -13.34 -8.22
N VAL A 255 9.87 -13.81 -8.42
CA VAL A 255 8.82 -13.23 -7.55
C VAL A 255 9.16 -13.49 -6.07
N ASP A 256 10.01 -14.48 -5.82
CA ASP A 256 10.37 -14.81 -4.42
C ASP A 256 11.29 -13.73 -3.83
N ASP A 257 11.78 -12.93 -4.71
CA ASP A 257 12.69 -11.88 -4.22
C ASP A 257 11.92 -10.64 -3.77
N LEU A 258 10.58 -10.59 -3.92
CA LEU A 258 9.76 -9.39 -3.63
C LEU A 258 9.61 -9.17 -2.13
N GLY A 259 9.89 -10.17 -1.34
CA GLY A 259 9.64 -10.05 0.11
C GLY A 259 8.15 -10.21 0.45
N PHE A 260 7.32 -9.06 0.06
CA PHE A 260 5.86 -9.16 0.30
C PHE A 260 5.15 -8.10 -0.55
N LEU A 261 3.80 -8.35 -0.79
CA LEU A 261 2.91 -7.31 -1.34
C LEU A 261 1.98 -6.75 -0.24
N PRO A 262 1.95 -5.40 -0.20
CA PRO A 262 1.16 -4.80 0.88
C PRO A 262 -0.30 -4.56 0.46
N GLY A 263 -1.15 -4.55 1.50
CA GLY A 263 -2.58 -4.17 1.36
C GLY A 263 -3.07 -3.49 2.64
N LEU A 264 -4.21 -2.69 2.34
CA LEU A 264 -4.78 -2.04 3.54
C LEU A 264 -6.28 -2.37 3.65
N ILE A 265 -6.63 -2.56 4.94
CA ILE A 265 -8.06 -2.66 5.26
C ILE A 265 -8.40 -1.54 6.27
N VAL A 266 -9.41 -0.84 5.79
CA VAL A 266 -9.83 0.25 6.71
C VAL A 266 -11.24 -0.04 7.24
N GLN A 267 -11.31 -0.08 8.63
CA GLN A 267 -12.62 -0.21 9.30
C GLN A 267 -12.89 1.00 10.21
N GLY A 268 -13.88 1.78 9.69
CA GLY A 268 -14.07 3.02 10.46
C GLY A 268 -12.79 3.86 10.51
N ASN A 269 -12.23 3.91 11.79
CA ASN A 269 -11.00 4.73 11.95
C ASN A 269 -9.77 3.84 12.13
N THR A 270 -10.10 2.61 11.89
CA THR A 270 -9.00 1.67 12.15
C THR A 270 -8.40 1.24 10.80
N TRP A 271 -7.05 1.38 10.71
CA TRP A 271 -6.34 0.97 9.48
C TRP A 271 -5.51 -0.29 9.75
N ASN A 272 -5.81 -1.29 8.92
CA ASN A 272 -5.16 -2.60 9.11
C ASN A 272 -4.25 -2.90 7.91
N PHE A 273 -3.04 -3.41 8.31
CA PHE A 273 -2.05 -3.78 7.27
C PHE A 273 -2.11 -5.28 6.98
N ILE A 274 -2.11 -5.48 5.68
CA ILE A 274 -2.09 -6.90 5.27
C ILE A 274 -0.95 -7.07 4.25
N ALA A 275 -0.29 -8.23 4.39
CA ALA A 275 0.81 -8.49 3.43
C ALA A 275 0.70 -9.92 2.89
N ALA A 276 1.10 -9.92 1.60
CA ALA A 276 1.10 -11.24 0.96
C ALA A 276 2.53 -11.58 0.52
N SER A 277 2.96 -12.78 0.97
CA SER A 277 4.28 -13.25 0.51
C SER A 277 4.18 -14.69 0.00
N ARG A 278 5.16 -15.03 -0.89
CA ARG A 278 5.19 -16.44 -1.37
C ARG A 278 6.21 -17.25 -0.56
N GLN A 279 5.85 -18.44 0.26
CA GLN A 279 6.93 -19.22 0.91
C GLN A 279 7.28 -20.44 0.05
N ASP A 280 8.61 -20.77 -0.05
CA ASP A 280 9.52 -21.87 -0.42
C ASP A 280 8.82 -22.88 -1.35
N PRO A 281 9.26 -23.06 -2.60
CA PRO A 281 8.86 -23.93 -3.72
C PRO A 281 9.02 -25.42 -3.36
N ARG A 282 9.56 -25.88 -2.13
CA ARG A 282 9.86 -27.31 -1.88
C ARG A 282 8.73 -27.94 -1.05
N THR A 283 7.61 -27.20 -0.76
CA THR A 283 6.44 -27.75 -0.05
C THR A 283 5.16 -27.24 -0.72
N VAL A 284 4.85 -27.66 -1.95
CA VAL A 284 3.58 -27.52 -2.70
C VAL A 284 3.00 -26.12 -2.49
N GLY A 285 3.53 -25.02 -3.18
CA GLY A 285 3.36 -23.80 -4.00
C GLY A 285 1.94 -23.23 -3.91
N LEU A 286 1.56 -22.69 -2.66
CA LEU A 286 0.40 -21.76 -2.79
C LEU A 286 0.76 -20.42 -2.15
N PRO A 287 0.26 -19.23 -2.73
CA PRO A 287 0.40 -17.89 -2.17
C PRO A 287 -0.15 -17.80 -0.74
N ARG A 288 0.74 -17.42 0.21
CA ARG A 288 0.29 -17.21 1.61
C ARG A 288 0.02 -15.73 1.87
N ALA A 289 -1.21 -15.36 2.25
CA ALA A 289 -1.55 -14.00 2.71
C ALA A 289 -1.34 -13.89 4.23
N ILE A 290 -0.33 -13.19 4.55
CA ILE A 290 -0.12 -12.94 6.00
C ILE A 290 -0.82 -11.63 6.39
N VAL A 291 -1.82 -11.77 7.24
CA VAL A 291 -2.69 -10.65 7.65
C VAL A 291 -2.21 -10.14 9.01
N ALA A 292 -1.63 -9.03 9.02
CA ALA A 292 -1.37 -8.40 10.34
C ALA A 292 -2.17 -7.10 10.48
N ALA A 293 -2.96 -7.04 11.55
CA ALA A 293 -3.73 -5.84 11.94
C ALA A 293 -2.84 -4.87 12.72
N VAL A 294 -2.24 -3.88 12.01
CA VAL A 294 -1.62 -2.83 12.85
C VAL A 294 -2.18 -1.46 12.47
N LEU A 295 -2.83 -0.72 13.45
CA LEU A 295 -3.26 0.70 13.41
C LEU A 295 -2.14 1.60 12.87
N ILE A 296 -2.11 1.81 11.48
CA ILE A 296 -0.96 2.58 10.95
C ILE A 296 -1.48 3.91 10.40
N ASP A 297 -0.86 5.05 10.77
CA ASP A 297 -0.69 6.40 10.20
C ASP A 297 -0.09 6.33 8.79
N LEU A 298 -0.85 6.34 7.59
CA LEU A 298 -0.90 6.21 6.13
C LEU A 298 0.25 6.99 5.47
N GLY A 299 1.01 7.82 6.20
CA GLY A 299 2.04 8.71 5.61
C GLY A 299 3.41 8.00 5.51
N ASP A 300 3.75 6.89 6.16
CA ASP A 300 5.05 6.17 6.20
C ASP A 300 5.00 4.89 5.38
N MET A 301 3.75 4.30 5.00
CA MET A 301 3.57 3.13 4.12
C MET A 301 3.75 3.52 2.64
N VAL A 302 3.51 4.80 2.39
CA VAL A 302 3.46 5.27 0.99
C VAL A 302 4.89 5.62 0.52
N ARG A 303 5.96 5.82 1.36
CA ARG A 303 7.33 6.08 0.86
C ARG A 303 8.21 4.83 1.12
N GLY A 304 7.98 3.91 2.27
CA GLY A 304 8.62 2.57 2.31
C GLY A 304 8.35 1.76 1.04
N LEU A 305 7.24 2.16 0.31
CA LEU A 305 6.92 1.56 -1.00
C LEU A 305 7.60 2.32 -2.13
N THR A 306 7.94 3.75 -1.96
CA THR A 306 8.64 4.60 -2.98
C THR A 306 10.15 4.39 -2.91
N ARG A 307 10.77 3.91 -1.71
CA ARG A 307 12.19 3.51 -1.62
C ARG A 307 12.37 2.04 -2.01
N PHE A 308 11.13 1.17 -1.93
CA PHE A 308 11.08 -0.27 -2.26
C PHE A 308 10.55 -0.45 -3.69
N ASP A 309 10.05 0.69 -4.37
CA ASP A 309 9.39 0.45 -5.68
C ASP A 309 9.90 1.46 -6.71
N GLY A 310 10.90 2.44 -6.22
CA GLY A 310 11.48 3.38 -7.22
C GLY A 310 12.94 3.05 -7.47
N ARG A 311 13.54 2.06 -6.80
CA ARG A 311 14.85 1.48 -7.19
C ARG A 311 14.66 0.11 -7.83
N HIS A 312 13.40 -0.27 -8.27
CA HIS A 312 13.17 -1.69 -8.68
C HIS A 312 12.28 -1.73 -9.92
N ILE A 313 12.12 -0.59 -10.60
CA ILE A 313 11.45 -0.62 -11.92
C ILE A 313 12.47 -0.15 -12.97
N ARG A 314 13.71 -0.47 -12.76
CA ARG A 314 14.83 -0.22 -13.68
C ARG A 314 15.05 -1.45 -14.57
N HIS A 315 14.06 -1.88 -15.25
CA HIS A 315 14.72 -2.78 -16.23
C HIS A 315 13.65 -3.36 -17.17
N LEU A 316 13.38 -2.70 -18.33
CA LEU A 316 13.85 -2.91 -19.70
C LEU A 316 12.89 -2.23 -20.68
N PRO A 317 13.73 -1.83 -21.94
CA PRO A 317 14.71 -2.48 -22.83
C PRO A 317 15.88 -1.55 -23.17
N ASN A 318 17.15 -2.15 -22.82
CA ASN A 318 18.12 -2.80 -23.74
C ASN A 318 19.23 -3.48 -22.93
N ARG A 319 18.99 -4.76 -22.49
CA ARG A 319 19.92 -5.91 -22.34
C ARG A 319 20.12 -6.25 -20.87
N ARG A 320 19.43 -7.35 -20.31
CA ARG A 320 19.91 -8.37 -19.35
C ARG A 320 19.08 -8.29 -18.06
N VAL A 321 18.12 -9.18 -17.93
CA VAL A 321 17.40 -9.86 -16.84
C VAL A 321 18.06 -9.53 -15.48
N VAL A 322 17.27 -8.68 -14.63
CA VAL A 322 17.83 -8.60 -13.26
C VAL A 322 16.67 -8.47 -12.27
N THR A 323 16.41 -9.45 -11.38
CA THR A 323 16.12 -9.86 -10.00
C THR A 323 16.11 -8.65 -9.06
N ILE A 324 14.89 -8.34 -8.48
CA ILE A 324 14.56 -7.39 -7.40
C ILE A 324 14.96 -8.01 -6.05
N THR A 325 16.21 -7.93 -5.65
CA THR A 325 16.65 -8.11 -4.24
C THR A 325 16.73 -6.74 -3.57
N ALA A 326 15.99 -6.63 -2.36
CA ALA A 326 16.13 -5.76 -1.18
C ALA A 326 17.57 -5.26 -1.00
N PRO A 327 17.92 -3.86 -0.99
CA PRO A 327 19.28 -3.65 -0.47
C PRO A 327 19.32 -3.77 1.06
N MET A 328 20.07 -4.90 1.61
CA MET A 328 20.90 -4.99 2.84
C MET A 328 21.88 -3.83 2.93
N ASP A 329 21.46 -2.77 3.72
CA ASP A 329 22.19 -2.18 4.86
C ASP A 329 21.21 -1.40 5.74
#